data_AF-A0A0Q9YLK6-F1
#
_entry.id   AF-A0A0Q9YLK6-F1
#
_cell.length_a   1.000
_cell.length_b   1.000
_cell.length_c   1.000
_cell.angle_alpha   90.00
_cell.angle_beta   90.00
_cell.angle_gamma   90.00
#
_symmetry.space_group_name_H-M   'P 1'
#
loop_
_entity.id
_entity.type
_entity.pdbx_description
1 polymer ?
#
loop_
_entity_poly.entity_id
_entity_poly.type
_entity_poly.pdbx_seq_one_letter_code
_entity_poly.pdbx_strand_id
1 'polypeptide(L)'
;MKPEKMNIHQQATFHYLQEIKRYCLQNIDIKQFPNKKEYKQLAKILNKVSKISSDFNKEFNYADLYFKYHNAIEKVADLELNSRERKTATYLDGLFIRTFENQNKIHDFLFDNVINEGEIESKNNLQKNLIKKTDGLSKKDIRHPDNPLNAFFASMLGGFGYNPLKRNNVPYLPFSENRLPTHRTCLRIGAQTRDSGYVNSTFQRYLLANARNRVDVAPQNPQGQYDYVYISLMKTEESRQDVKKEGIAKKLDQFVRNSEGTRAAALECINLAKDYRAAVITLPADGGFFLDGFSMKKGAAISNHKINMKDLANQLIESIKLDRNDFSMSKDVKKALFGEPFNERLIETLLKSAINEVIPDVKGKDLSDINLTPEKRNAVLFQFVKWNLSNYILEVLNPRAYNMSCKDAIDRGGIHTLWYHMNLLAKHGTPLTKEEFFKFLDSPAMVVKYRALNDNRNLLVNVMKHRLDADATFEAQHPWARKWVEMNSPKQEVKPSVELSKLKKMLNVEKAAPKEIISEQQLKQALTNIFNQQVQSCAKQQQKSFSYADSANLRVPVMVRC
;
A
#
# COMPACT_ATOMS: atom_id res chain seq x y z
N MET A 1 13.19 -37.14 11.02
CA MET A 1 11.92 -36.37 11.13
C MET A 1 11.98 -35.22 10.15
N LYS A 2 10.91 -34.90 9.42
CA LYS A 2 10.88 -33.68 8.60
C LYS A 2 10.80 -32.47 9.55
N PRO A 3 11.57 -31.40 9.31
CA PRO A 3 11.45 -30.20 10.12
C PRO A 3 10.03 -29.67 10.05
N GLU A 4 9.48 -29.32 11.21
CA GLU A 4 8.16 -28.72 11.31
C GLU A 4 8.13 -27.39 10.56
N LYS A 5 7.08 -27.18 9.78
CA LYS A 5 6.90 -25.97 8.98
C LYS A 5 6.23 -24.88 9.81
N MET A 6 6.52 -23.64 9.43
CA MET A 6 6.05 -22.45 10.11
C MET A 6 4.74 -21.93 9.50
N ASN A 7 3.73 -21.69 10.33
CA ASN A 7 2.55 -20.94 9.95
C ASN A 7 2.77 -19.43 10.18
N ILE A 8 3.08 -18.68 9.12
CA ILE A 8 3.36 -17.23 9.20
C ILE A 8 2.21 -16.44 9.83
N HIS A 9 0.95 -16.80 9.56
CA HIS A 9 -0.19 -16.05 10.10
C HIS A 9 -0.32 -16.21 11.61
N GLN A 10 -0.16 -17.44 12.11
CA GLN A 10 -0.18 -17.71 13.55
C GLN A 10 0.98 -17.01 14.25
N GLN A 11 2.17 -17.00 13.64
CA GLN A 11 3.32 -16.26 14.18
C GLN A 11 3.07 -14.75 14.22
N ALA A 12 2.61 -14.15 13.12
CA ALA A 12 2.32 -12.73 13.05
C ALA A 12 1.27 -12.30 14.10
N THR A 13 0.19 -13.07 14.24
CA THR A 13 -0.88 -12.78 15.21
C THR A 13 -0.43 -13.04 16.65
N PHE A 14 0.41 -14.05 16.89
CA PHE A 14 1.05 -14.27 18.20
C PHE A 14 1.89 -13.07 18.63
N HIS A 15 2.86 -12.66 17.81
CA HIS A 15 3.74 -11.53 18.14
C HIS A 15 2.94 -10.23 18.33
N TYR A 16 1.92 -10.00 17.50
CA TYR A 16 1.02 -8.86 17.66
C TYR A 16 0.29 -8.89 19.01
N LEU A 17 -0.30 -10.03 19.38
CA LEU A 17 -1.04 -10.17 20.63
C LEU A 17 -0.13 -10.10 21.87
N GLN A 18 1.15 -10.48 21.76
CA GLN A 18 2.12 -10.29 22.85
C GLN A 18 2.36 -8.81 23.14
N GLU A 19 2.48 -7.98 22.11
CA GLU A 19 2.59 -6.53 22.29
C GLU A 19 1.34 -5.94 22.96
N ILE A 20 0.15 -6.37 22.52
CA ILE A 20 -1.11 -5.95 23.15
C ILE A 20 -1.17 -6.41 24.62
N LYS A 21 -0.78 -7.67 24.90
CA LYS A 21 -0.68 -8.21 26.27
C LYS A 21 0.22 -7.34 27.13
N ARG A 22 1.45 -7.08 26.69
CA ARG A 22 2.43 -6.28 27.45
C ARG A 22 1.89 -4.89 27.76
N TYR A 23 1.32 -4.23 26.75
CA TYR A 23 0.72 -2.92 26.93
C TYR A 23 -0.44 -2.93 27.94
N CYS A 24 -1.36 -3.90 27.81
CA CYS A 24 -2.52 -3.98 28.69
C CYS A 24 -2.13 -4.23 30.15
N LEU A 25 -1.17 -5.14 30.41
CA LEU A 25 -0.70 -5.44 31.77
C LEU A 25 -0.10 -4.22 32.47
N GLN A 26 0.47 -3.28 31.71
CA GLN A 26 1.14 -2.09 32.25
C GLN A 26 0.22 -0.87 32.35
N ASN A 27 -0.75 -0.75 31.44
CA ASN A 27 -1.45 0.53 31.22
C ASN A 27 -2.98 0.43 31.33
N ILE A 28 -3.55 -0.77 31.38
CA ILE A 28 -5.01 -0.96 31.31
C ILE A 28 -5.53 -1.71 32.54
N ASP A 29 -6.30 -1.02 33.37
CA ASP A 29 -7.14 -1.58 34.40
C ASP A 29 -8.56 -1.76 33.85
N ILE A 30 -8.89 -3.01 33.54
CA ILE A 30 -10.19 -3.41 32.98
C ILE A 30 -11.35 -3.04 33.95
N LYS A 31 -11.10 -2.87 35.26
CA LYS A 31 -12.14 -2.47 36.22
C LYS A 31 -12.61 -1.04 35.99
N GLN A 32 -11.81 -0.19 35.35
CA GLN A 32 -12.17 1.19 35.02
C GLN A 32 -13.05 1.29 33.77
N PHE A 33 -13.34 0.17 33.11
CA PHE A 33 -14.14 0.20 31.90
C PHE A 33 -15.60 0.58 32.21
N PRO A 34 -16.23 1.44 31.39
CA PRO A 34 -17.65 1.74 31.52
C PRO A 34 -18.52 0.48 31.56
N ASN A 35 -19.60 0.52 32.33
CA ASN A 35 -20.58 -0.56 32.45
C ASN A 35 -21.50 -0.66 31.20
N LYS A 36 -20.89 -0.80 30.01
CA LYS A 36 -21.55 -0.95 28.71
C LYS A 36 -21.15 -2.26 28.05
N LYS A 37 -22.03 -2.81 27.21
CA LYS A 37 -21.88 -4.14 26.60
C LYS A 37 -20.59 -4.28 25.78
N GLU A 38 -20.25 -3.24 25.03
CA GLU A 38 -19.09 -3.17 24.12
C GLU A 38 -17.79 -3.27 24.92
N TYR A 39 -17.67 -2.48 25.99
CA TYR A 39 -16.51 -2.51 26.88
C TYR A 39 -16.40 -3.83 27.65
N LYS A 40 -17.51 -4.41 28.13
CA LYS A 40 -17.52 -5.75 28.75
C LYS A 40 -17.03 -6.82 27.77
N GLN A 41 -17.40 -6.71 26.49
CA GLN A 41 -16.90 -7.62 25.46
C GLN A 41 -15.39 -7.46 25.26
N LEU A 42 -14.88 -6.23 25.16
CA LEU A 42 -13.45 -5.96 25.03
C LEU A 42 -12.68 -6.47 26.26
N ALA A 43 -13.13 -6.16 27.46
CA ALA A 43 -12.60 -6.65 28.73
C ALA A 43 -12.43 -8.18 28.75
N LYS A 44 -13.47 -8.92 28.34
CA LYS A 44 -13.43 -10.39 28.25
C LYS A 44 -12.35 -10.89 27.28
N ILE A 45 -12.15 -10.19 26.16
CA ILE A 45 -11.11 -10.56 25.19
C ILE A 45 -9.72 -10.20 25.69
N LEU A 46 -9.53 -9.01 26.28
CA LEU A 46 -8.25 -8.61 26.88
C LEU A 46 -7.82 -9.56 28.00
N ASN A 47 -8.75 -10.06 28.80
CA ASN A 47 -8.50 -11.12 29.79
C ASN A 47 -8.06 -12.46 29.19
N LYS A 48 -8.37 -12.74 27.92
CA LYS A 48 -7.83 -13.91 27.20
C LYS A 48 -6.45 -13.61 26.65
N VAL A 49 -6.25 -12.40 26.13
CA VAL A 49 -4.95 -11.93 25.63
C VAL A 49 -3.90 -11.93 26.75
N SER A 50 -4.26 -11.50 27.97
CA SER A 50 -3.35 -11.50 29.12
C SER A 50 -2.87 -12.90 29.53
N LYS A 51 -3.63 -13.95 29.18
CA LYS A 51 -3.33 -15.36 29.49
C LYS A 51 -2.54 -16.08 28.41
N ILE A 52 -2.21 -15.42 27.29
CA ILE A 52 -1.35 -16.00 26.25
C ILE A 52 0.01 -16.35 26.87
N SER A 53 0.54 -17.56 26.61
CA SER A 53 1.89 -17.99 27.02
C SER A 53 2.96 -17.04 26.47
N SER A 54 4.12 -16.90 27.14
CA SER A 54 5.28 -16.19 26.58
C SER A 54 5.82 -16.86 25.31
N ASP A 55 5.68 -18.18 25.22
CA ASP A 55 6.18 -18.99 24.10
C ASP A 55 5.09 -19.30 23.09
N PHE A 56 5.47 -19.46 21.82
CA PHE A 56 4.55 -19.81 20.74
C PHE A 56 4.05 -21.25 20.90
N ASN A 57 2.73 -21.43 20.95
CA ASN A 57 2.09 -22.73 20.96
C ASN A 57 1.28 -22.94 19.66
N LYS A 58 1.74 -23.84 18.80
CA LYS A 58 1.09 -24.15 17.52
C LYS A 58 -0.35 -24.65 17.62
N GLU A 59 -0.73 -25.24 18.74
CA GLU A 59 -2.09 -25.74 18.98
C GLU A 59 -3.05 -24.61 19.40
N PHE A 60 -2.51 -23.46 19.82
CA PHE A 60 -3.31 -22.29 20.17
C PHE A 60 -3.70 -21.50 18.92
N ASN A 61 -4.98 -21.17 18.79
CA ASN A 61 -5.48 -20.40 17.65
C ASN A 61 -5.36 -18.88 17.88
N TYR A 62 -4.14 -18.34 17.68
CA TYR A 62 -3.87 -16.91 17.80
C TYR A 62 -4.65 -16.06 16.79
N ALA A 63 -4.83 -16.58 15.57
CA ALA A 63 -5.60 -15.91 14.53
C ALA A 63 -7.06 -15.64 14.95
N ASP A 64 -7.73 -16.61 15.59
CA ASP A 64 -9.09 -16.44 16.10
C ASP A 64 -9.14 -15.42 17.25
N LEU A 65 -8.18 -15.46 18.17
CA LEU A 65 -8.12 -14.49 19.27
C LEU A 65 -7.86 -13.06 18.74
N TYR A 66 -6.97 -12.91 17.77
CA TYR A 66 -6.70 -11.66 17.05
C TYR A 66 -7.96 -11.12 16.37
N PHE A 67 -8.68 -11.98 15.64
CA PHE A 67 -9.96 -11.61 15.03
C PHE A 67 -11.00 -11.16 16.07
N LYS A 68 -11.12 -11.88 17.19
CA LYS A 68 -12.02 -11.53 18.30
C LYS A 68 -11.63 -10.21 18.96
N TYR A 69 -10.33 -9.93 19.10
CA TYR A 69 -9.82 -8.65 19.59
C TYR A 69 -10.25 -7.49 18.68
N HIS A 70 -9.96 -7.59 17.37
CA HIS A 70 -10.33 -6.54 16.42
C HIS A 70 -11.85 -6.33 16.31
N ASN A 71 -12.66 -7.39 16.42
CA ASN A 71 -14.11 -7.24 16.51
C ASN A 71 -14.57 -6.51 17.77
N ALA A 72 -13.96 -6.79 18.92
CA ALA A 72 -14.37 -6.18 20.18
C ALA A 72 -13.96 -4.70 20.24
N ILE A 73 -12.74 -4.36 19.81
CA ILE A 73 -12.26 -2.99 19.80
C ILE A 73 -12.97 -2.11 18.75
N GLU A 74 -13.36 -2.68 17.59
CA GLU A 74 -14.15 -1.95 16.58
C GLU A 74 -15.52 -1.53 17.15
N LYS A 75 -16.19 -2.40 17.91
CA LYS A 75 -17.47 -2.04 18.57
C LYS A 75 -17.32 -0.93 19.60
N VAL A 76 -16.22 -0.91 20.35
CA VAL A 76 -15.92 0.19 21.26
C VAL A 76 -15.63 1.47 20.49
N ALA A 77 -14.91 1.38 19.36
CA ALA A 77 -14.65 2.52 18.49
C ALA A 77 -15.96 3.11 17.93
N ASP A 78 -16.87 2.27 17.43
CA ASP A 78 -18.20 2.68 16.95
C ASP A 78 -18.98 3.43 18.03
N LEU A 79 -18.99 2.90 19.26
CA LEU A 79 -19.67 3.51 20.39
C LEU A 79 -19.07 4.87 20.76
N GLU A 80 -17.75 4.98 20.84
CA GLU A 80 -17.05 6.21 21.22
C GLU A 80 -17.16 7.29 20.13
N LEU A 81 -17.08 6.91 18.85
CA LEU A 81 -17.21 7.83 17.72
C LEU A 81 -18.62 8.42 17.60
N ASN A 82 -19.65 7.68 18.01
CA ASN A 82 -21.04 8.16 18.00
C ASN A 82 -21.44 8.89 19.31
N SER A 83 -20.51 9.05 20.25
CA SER A 83 -20.78 9.72 21.53
C SER A 83 -20.68 11.25 21.41
N ARG A 84 -21.41 11.97 22.27
CA ARG A 84 -21.27 13.45 22.40
C ARG A 84 -19.87 13.85 22.86
N GLU A 85 -19.20 12.95 23.56
CA GLU A 85 -17.83 13.08 24.07
C GLU A 85 -16.78 12.64 23.04
N ARG A 86 -17.17 12.48 21.76
CA ARG A 86 -16.25 12.01 20.70
C ARG A 86 -14.92 12.72 20.70
N LYS A 87 -14.84 14.02 21.09
CA LYS A 87 -13.62 14.85 21.05
C LYS A 87 -12.74 14.75 22.30
N THR A 88 -13.23 14.24 23.43
CA THR A 88 -12.46 14.18 24.68
C THR A 88 -11.55 12.97 24.70
N ALA A 89 -10.35 13.12 25.28
CA ALA A 89 -9.43 12.00 25.51
C ALA A 89 -10.11 10.92 26.34
N THR A 90 -9.84 9.66 26.01
CA THR A 90 -10.37 8.53 26.78
C THR A 90 -9.23 7.66 27.28
N TYR A 91 -9.52 6.93 28.36
CA TYR A 91 -8.60 5.96 28.96
C TYR A 91 -8.08 4.89 27.95
N LEU A 92 -8.78 4.69 26.83
CA LEU A 92 -8.38 3.73 25.79
C LEU A 92 -7.56 4.33 24.65
N ASP A 93 -7.26 5.63 24.64
CA ASP A 93 -6.51 6.28 23.56
C ASP A 93 -5.19 5.54 23.27
N GLY A 94 -4.44 5.20 24.31
CA GLY A 94 -3.19 4.47 24.15
C GLY A 94 -3.37 3.04 23.62
N LEU A 95 -4.47 2.34 23.94
CA LEU A 95 -4.77 1.02 23.37
C LEU A 95 -5.10 1.11 21.87
N PHE A 96 -5.84 2.15 21.45
CA PHE A 96 -6.09 2.42 20.03
C PHE A 96 -4.80 2.75 19.28
N ILE A 97 -3.90 3.54 19.87
CA ILE A 97 -2.55 3.78 19.32
C ILE A 97 -1.80 2.47 19.14
N ARG A 98 -1.70 1.64 20.19
CA ARG A 98 -0.96 0.36 20.15
C ARG A 98 -1.54 -0.70 19.22
N THR A 99 -2.81 -0.56 18.84
CA THR A 99 -3.46 -1.41 17.84
C THR A 99 -2.85 -1.22 16.45
N PHE A 100 -2.38 -0.01 16.12
CA PHE A 100 -1.76 0.28 14.82
C PHE A 100 -0.25 0.45 14.92
N GLU A 101 0.23 1.11 15.98
CA GLU A 101 1.65 1.32 16.30
C GLU A 101 2.21 0.11 17.09
N ASN A 102 1.99 -1.09 16.55
CA ASN A 102 2.34 -2.35 17.17
C ASN A 102 3.79 -2.75 16.82
N GLN A 103 4.63 -2.94 17.85
CA GLN A 103 6.06 -3.25 17.70
C GLN A 103 6.35 -4.76 17.69
N ASN A 104 5.51 -5.55 17.02
CA ASN A 104 5.65 -7.02 17.03
C ASN A 104 6.89 -7.57 16.31
N LYS A 105 7.66 -6.73 15.60
CA LYS A 105 8.90 -7.11 14.90
C LYS A 105 8.76 -8.35 14.00
N ILE A 106 7.57 -8.59 13.42
CA ILE A 106 7.34 -9.77 12.58
C ILE A 106 8.30 -9.84 11.37
N HIS A 107 8.75 -8.69 10.88
CA HIS A 107 9.73 -8.60 9.79
C HIS A 107 11.14 -9.08 10.21
N ASP A 108 11.56 -8.83 11.46
CA ASP A 108 12.82 -9.37 11.98
C ASP A 108 12.71 -10.90 12.10
N PHE A 109 11.61 -11.39 12.67
CA PHE A 109 11.37 -12.83 12.79
C PHE A 109 11.39 -13.54 11.42
N LEU A 110 10.70 -12.98 10.42
CA LEU A 110 10.72 -13.54 9.06
C LEU A 110 12.11 -13.45 8.42
N PHE A 111 12.86 -12.39 8.70
CA PHE A 111 14.20 -12.26 8.18
C PHE A 111 15.10 -13.37 8.72
N ASP A 112 15.18 -13.52 10.04
CA ASP A 112 16.05 -14.50 10.69
C ASP A 112 15.68 -15.94 10.35
N ASN A 113 14.38 -16.23 10.22
CA ASN A 113 13.91 -17.60 10.04
C ASN A 113 13.70 -18.00 8.57
N VAL A 114 13.57 -17.05 7.64
CA VAL A 114 13.21 -17.35 6.24
C VAL A 114 14.11 -16.66 5.21
N ILE A 115 14.52 -15.41 5.43
CA ILE A 115 15.21 -14.58 4.43
C ILE A 115 16.74 -14.71 4.53
N ASN A 116 17.31 -14.76 5.74
CA ASN A 116 18.75 -14.63 6.01
C ASN A 116 19.58 -15.91 5.75
N GLU A 117 19.02 -16.95 5.14
CA GLU A 117 19.78 -18.16 4.81
C GLU A 117 20.59 -17.99 3.51
N GLY A 118 21.76 -17.39 3.66
CA GLY A 118 22.99 -17.70 2.92
C GLY A 118 23.07 -17.38 1.43
N GLU A 119 21.99 -17.14 0.70
CA GLU A 119 22.06 -16.94 -0.77
C GLU A 119 20.75 -16.45 -1.43
N ILE A 120 19.85 -15.83 -0.66
CA ILE A 120 18.55 -15.37 -1.16
C ILE A 120 18.64 -13.98 -1.83
N GLU A 121 19.58 -13.83 -2.77
CA GLU A 121 19.69 -12.58 -3.56
C GLU A 121 18.65 -12.55 -4.72
N SER A 122 18.05 -13.71 -5.04
CA SER A 122 17.05 -13.87 -6.09
C SER A 122 15.66 -14.26 -5.56
N LYS A 123 14.62 -13.72 -6.20
CA LYS A 123 13.21 -14.01 -5.93
C LYS A 123 12.88 -15.52 -5.96
N ASN A 124 13.54 -16.27 -6.84
CA ASN A 124 13.31 -17.71 -7.01
C ASN A 124 13.84 -18.52 -5.83
N ASN A 125 15.02 -18.15 -5.30
CA ASN A 125 15.59 -18.81 -4.12
C ASN A 125 14.71 -18.55 -2.89
N LEU A 126 14.21 -17.31 -2.73
CA LEU A 126 13.29 -16.97 -1.65
C LEU A 126 12.03 -17.82 -1.72
N GLN A 127 11.43 -17.94 -2.90
CA GLN A 127 10.22 -18.72 -3.08
C GLN A 127 10.42 -20.20 -2.76
N LYS A 128 11.59 -20.78 -3.12
CA LYS A 128 11.95 -22.16 -2.76
C LYS A 128 12.07 -22.31 -1.23
N ASN A 129 12.75 -21.38 -0.56
CA ASN A 129 12.92 -21.43 0.90
C ASN A 129 11.60 -21.25 1.65
N LEU A 130 10.74 -20.33 1.19
CA LEU A 130 9.37 -20.18 1.68
C LEU A 130 8.59 -21.52 1.61
N ILE A 131 8.62 -22.20 0.46
CA ILE A 131 7.91 -23.48 0.29
C ILE A 131 8.45 -24.57 1.23
N LYS A 132 9.77 -24.60 1.44
CA LYS A 132 10.42 -25.56 2.34
C LYS A 132 10.05 -25.32 3.80
N LYS A 133 10.05 -24.07 4.24
CA LYS A 133 9.99 -23.69 5.65
C LYS A 133 8.60 -23.35 6.18
N THR A 134 7.65 -23.05 5.30
CA THR A 134 6.36 -22.52 5.72
C THR A 134 5.21 -23.42 5.33
N ASP A 135 4.21 -23.47 6.19
CA ASP A 135 2.89 -24.03 5.91
C ASP A 135 2.09 -22.98 5.15
N GLY A 136 2.50 -22.73 3.91
CA GLY A 136 1.70 -21.94 3.00
C GLY A 136 0.40 -22.69 2.69
N LEU A 137 -0.74 -22.01 2.82
CA LEU A 137 -1.95 -22.46 2.15
C LEU A 137 -1.60 -22.60 0.66
N SER A 138 -1.95 -23.73 0.04
CA SER A 138 -1.78 -23.86 -1.41
C SER A 138 -2.48 -22.69 -2.10
N LYS A 139 -1.92 -22.13 -3.18
CA LYS A 139 -2.64 -21.13 -4.01
C LYS A 139 -4.01 -21.64 -4.47
N LYS A 140 -4.21 -22.96 -4.48
CA LYS A 140 -5.49 -23.63 -4.78
C LYS A 140 -6.50 -23.58 -3.62
N ASP A 141 -6.08 -23.36 -2.38
CA ASP A 141 -6.97 -23.19 -1.24
C ASP A 141 -7.73 -21.87 -1.40
N ILE A 142 -9.06 -21.91 -1.28
CA ILE A 142 -9.93 -20.74 -1.42
C ILE A 142 -9.68 -19.67 -0.34
N ARG A 143 -9.02 -20.03 0.77
CA ARG A 143 -8.61 -19.08 1.82
C ARG A 143 -7.28 -18.40 1.48
N HIS A 144 -6.52 -18.92 0.52
CA HIS A 144 -5.26 -18.31 0.12
C HIS A 144 -5.53 -16.91 -0.47
N PRO A 145 -4.81 -15.86 -0.04
CA PRO A 145 -5.06 -14.48 -0.48
C PRO A 145 -4.86 -14.21 -1.98
N ASP A 146 -4.04 -15.02 -2.66
CA ASP A 146 -3.84 -14.99 -4.11
C ASP A 146 -4.69 -16.04 -4.86
N ASN A 147 -5.58 -16.77 -4.17
CA ASN A 147 -6.51 -17.65 -4.87
C ASN A 147 -7.43 -16.79 -5.76
N PRO A 148 -7.59 -17.10 -7.06
CA PRO A 148 -8.39 -16.28 -7.96
C PRO A 148 -9.82 -16.04 -7.47
N LEU A 149 -10.48 -17.06 -6.88
CA LEU A 149 -11.82 -16.91 -6.32
C LEU A 149 -11.81 -16.00 -5.10
N ASN A 150 -10.86 -16.16 -4.17
CA ASN A 150 -10.74 -15.27 -3.01
C ASN A 150 -10.42 -13.82 -3.40
N ALA A 151 -9.44 -13.65 -4.30
CA ALA A 151 -9.03 -12.35 -4.82
C ALA A 151 -10.18 -11.67 -5.56
N PHE A 152 -10.93 -12.45 -6.35
CA PHE A 152 -12.16 -12.03 -7.00
C PHE A 152 -13.23 -11.66 -5.97
N PHE A 153 -13.63 -12.53 -5.04
CA PHE A 153 -14.65 -12.20 -4.03
C PHE A 153 -14.27 -11.01 -3.13
N ALA A 154 -12.98 -10.90 -2.76
CA ALA A 154 -12.46 -9.78 -1.99
C ALA A 154 -12.33 -8.48 -2.78
N SER A 155 -12.42 -8.51 -4.12
CA SER A 155 -12.38 -7.33 -5.01
C SER A 155 -13.74 -6.97 -5.63
N MET A 156 -14.55 -7.97 -6.03
CA MET A 156 -15.87 -7.88 -6.68
C MET A 156 -17.00 -7.47 -5.77
N LEU A 157 -17.12 -8.10 -4.59
CA LEU A 157 -18.37 -7.98 -3.81
C LEU A 157 -18.31 -6.88 -2.73
N GLY A 158 -17.23 -6.08 -2.67
CA GLY A 158 -16.85 -5.45 -1.40
C GLY A 158 -16.76 -6.48 -0.26
N GLY A 159 -16.58 -7.76 -0.62
CA GLY A 159 -17.42 -8.87 -0.16
C GLY A 159 -17.57 -8.97 1.34
N PHE A 160 -18.82 -9.06 1.80
CA PHE A 160 -19.20 -9.59 3.12
C PHE A 160 -18.15 -9.29 4.22
N GLY A 161 -17.82 -8.01 4.42
CA GLY A 161 -16.89 -7.59 5.47
C GLY A 161 -15.40 -7.80 5.21
N TYR A 162 -14.85 -7.47 4.02
CA TYR A 162 -13.40 -7.27 3.89
C TYR A 162 -12.95 -6.22 4.91
N ASN A 163 -12.25 -6.64 5.97
CA ASN A 163 -11.59 -5.74 6.90
C ASN A 163 -10.12 -6.14 6.94
N PRO A 164 -9.18 -5.25 6.58
CA PRO A 164 -7.75 -5.58 6.55
C PRO A 164 -7.28 -6.12 7.91
N LEU A 165 -7.78 -5.55 9.02
CA LEU A 165 -7.41 -5.94 10.38
C LEU A 165 -8.01 -7.29 10.79
N LYS A 166 -8.95 -7.86 10.04
CA LYS A 166 -9.60 -9.15 10.36
C LYS A 166 -9.13 -10.29 9.46
N ARG A 167 -8.10 -10.06 8.64
CA ARG A 167 -7.47 -11.05 7.77
C ARG A 167 -5.97 -11.11 8.08
N ASN A 168 -5.15 -11.34 7.06
CA ASN A 168 -3.71 -11.56 7.21
C ASN A 168 -2.89 -10.25 7.26
N ASN A 169 -3.55 -9.08 7.30
CA ASN A 169 -2.87 -7.78 7.30
C ASN A 169 -2.68 -7.28 8.73
N VAL A 170 -1.81 -7.98 9.46
CA VAL A 170 -1.47 -7.64 10.85
C VAL A 170 -0.66 -6.35 10.86
N PRO A 171 -1.09 -5.29 11.58
CA PRO A 171 -0.33 -4.06 11.70
C PRO A 171 1.06 -4.28 12.30
N TYR A 172 2.07 -3.60 11.77
CA TYR A 172 3.39 -3.53 12.38
C TYR A 172 4.12 -2.25 11.98
N LEU A 173 5.23 -1.96 12.67
CA LEU A 173 6.15 -0.87 12.33
C LEU A 173 7.31 -1.42 11.48
N PRO A 174 7.35 -1.18 10.15
CA PRO A 174 8.48 -1.60 9.33
C PRO A 174 9.73 -0.77 9.61
N PHE A 175 9.58 0.55 9.80
CA PHE A 175 10.69 1.46 10.04
C PHE A 175 10.35 2.39 11.18
N SER A 176 11.35 2.65 12.02
CA SER A 176 11.32 3.72 13.01
C SER A 176 12.37 4.73 12.62
N GLU A 177 11.98 6.00 12.43
CA GLU A 177 12.93 7.08 12.14
C GLU A 177 13.68 7.54 13.41
N ASN A 178 13.93 6.65 14.37
CA ASN A 178 14.57 6.99 15.65
C ASN A 178 16.03 7.44 15.47
N ARG A 179 16.66 7.03 14.36
CA ARG A 179 18.00 7.46 13.95
C ARG A 179 17.99 8.83 13.23
N LEU A 180 16.83 9.41 12.99
CA LEU A 180 16.65 10.67 12.27
C LEU A 180 16.07 11.74 13.21
N PRO A 181 16.36 13.03 12.97
CA PRO A 181 15.84 14.13 13.80
C PRO A 181 14.31 14.24 13.82
N THR A 182 13.64 13.69 12.81
CA THR A 182 12.18 13.76 12.62
C THR A 182 11.43 12.83 13.58
N HIS A 183 12.04 11.71 13.99
CA HIS A 183 11.45 10.71 14.90
C HIS A 183 10.03 10.23 14.51
N ARG A 184 9.68 10.24 13.22
CA ARG A 184 8.35 9.85 12.73
C ARG A 184 8.18 8.33 12.75
N THR A 185 6.94 7.90 12.94
CA THR A 185 6.57 6.48 12.94
C THR A 185 5.98 6.08 11.59
N CYS A 186 6.67 5.22 10.84
CA CYS A 186 6.10 4.61 9.64
C CYS A 186 5.27 3.39 10.03
N LEU A 187 3.99 3.38 9.68
CA LEU A 187 3.12 2.21 9.86
C LEU A 187 3.16 1.32 8.62
N ARG A 188 2.89 0.03 8.80
CA ARG A 188 2.47 -0.89 7.74
C ARG A 188 1.08 -1.41 8.04
N ILE A 189 0.08 -0.78 7.41
CA ILE A 189 -1.32 -1.20 7.54
C ILE A 189 -2.00 -1.14 6.17
N GLY A 190 -2.80 -2.16 5.83
CA GLY A 190 -3.67 -2.14 4.65
C GLY A 190 -4.69 -1.00 4.64
N ALA A 191 -5.33 -0.79 3.50
CA ALA A 191 -6.37 0.23 3.32
C ALA A 191 -7.53 -0.01 4.29
N GLN A 192 -7.75 0.94 5.20
CA GLN A 192 -8.74 0.88 6.27
C GLN A 192 -10.16 1.20 5.79
N THR A 193 -10.52 0.68 4.61
CA THR A 193 -11.80 0.88 3.92
C THR A 193 -12.30 -0.44 3.35
N ARG A 194 -13.63 -0.62 3.31
CA ARG A 194 -14.26 -1.85 2.82
C ARG A 194 -14.92 -1.63 1.45
N ASP A 195 -15.73 -0.59 1.37
CA ASP A 195 -16.55 -0.13 0.23
C ASP A 195 -16.68 1.41 0.25
N SER A 196 -17.53 1.95 -0.63
CA SER A 196 -17.78 3.38 -0.73
C SER A 196 -18.34 3.95 0.57
N GLY A 197 -17.70 5.00 1.10
CA GLY A 197 -18.18 5.73 2.27
C GLY A 197 -17.88 5.07 3.63
N TYR A 198 -17.26 3.88 3.67
CA TYR A 198 -16.87 3.24 4.92
C TYR A 198 -15.37 3.35 5.17
N VAL A 199 -15.02 3.95 6.31
CA VAL A 199 -13.70 3.86 6.93
C VAL A 199 -13.82 3.06 8.22
N ASN A 200 -12.87 2.17 8.49
CA ASN A 200 -12.85 1.38 9.71
C ASN A 200 -12.85 2.29 10.94
N SER A 201 -13.87 2.14 11.78
CA SER A 201 -14.07 2.91 13.01
C SER A 201 -12.89 2.80 13.97
N THR A 202 -12.21 1.64 14.01
CA THR A 202 -10.99 1.46 14.82
C THR A 202 -9.88 2.39 14.35
N PHE A 203 -9.74 2.55 13.03
CA PHE A 203 -8.76 3.45 12.43
C PHE A 203 -9.14 4.92 12.62
N GLN A 204 -10.41 5.28 12.43
CA GLN A 204 -10.90 6.63 12.77
C GLN A 204 -10.63 6.98 14.23
N ARG A 205 -10.86 6.02 15.13
CA ARG A 205 -10.62 6.20 16.55
C ARG A 205 -9.14 6.29 16.91
N TYR A 206 -8.27 5.57 16.18
CA TYR A 206 -6.82 5.73 16.21
C TYR A 206 -6.40 7.14 15.79
N LEU A 207 -6.95 7.68 14.70
CA LEU A 207 -6.63 9.05 14.25
C LEU A 207 -6.98 10.08 15.33
N LEU A 208 -8.15 9.96 15.98
CA LEU A 208 -8.51 10.81 17.12
C LEU A 208 -7.55 10.66 18.30
N ALA A 209 -7.20 9.42 18.66
CA ALA A 209 -6.27 9.16 19.76
C ALA A 209 -4.89 9.77 19.46
N ASN A 210 -4.42 9.67 18.21
CA ASN A 210 -3.18 10.27 17.75
C ASN A 210 -3.22 11.80 17.86
N ALA A 211 -4.31 12.41 17.36
CA ALA A 211 -4.52 13.86 17.40
C ALA A 211 -4.58 14.43 18.83
N ARG A 212 -5.05 13.64 19.81
CA ARG A 212 -5.10 14.04 21.23
C ARG A 212 -3.81 13.83 21.98
N ASN A 213 -3.04 12.79 21.64
CA ASN A 213 -1.76 12.50 22.30
C ASN A 213 -0.61 13.37 21.77
N ARG A 214 -0.93 14.56 21.26
CA ARG A 214 0.07 15.56 20.94
C ARG A 214 0.68 16.02 22.26
N VAL A 215 1.89 15.53 22.53
CA VAL A 215 2.79 16.25 23.44
C VAL A 215 3.09 17.55 22.72
N ASP A 216 2.92 18.70 23.39
CA ASP A 216 3.28 20.01 22.86
C ASP A 216 4.79 20.06 22.60
N VAL A 217 5.24 19.45 21.50
CA VAL A 217 6.54 19.71 20.92
C VAL A 217 6.46 21.17 20.49
N ALA A 218 7.32 21.98 21.11
CA ALA A 218 7.31 23.43 21.15
C ALA A 218 6.80 24.15 19.87
N PRO A 219 6.18 25.34 20.00
CA PRO A 219 5.47 26.07 18.95
C PRO A 219 6.38 26.75 17.92
N GLN A 220 7.37 26.04 17.39
CA GLN A 220 8.27 26.57 16.36
C GLN A 220 7.68 26.47 14.95
N ASN A 221 6.53 25.79 14.75
CA ASN A 221 5.85 25.81 13.47
C ASN A 221 4.31 25.98 13.59
N PRO A 222 3.78 27.19 13.30
CA PRO A 222 2.34 27.44 13.16
C PRO A 222 1.65 26.60 12.07
N GLN A 223 2.40 25.86 11.24
CA GLN A 223 1.91 25.01 10.15
C GLN A 223 1.56 23.56 10.58
N GLY A 224 1.74 23.18 11.86
CA GLY A 224 1.49 21.83 12.38
C GLY A 224 0.00 21.43 12.50
N GLN A 225 -0.70 21.35 11.37
CA GLN A 225 -2.11 20.96 11.28
C GLN A 225 -2.31 19.43 11.31
N TYR A 226 -1.29 18.64 10.97
CA TYR A 226 -1.42 17.21 10.73
C TYR A 226 -0.56 16.38 11.67
N ASP A 227 -1.17 15.46 12.42
CA ASP A 227 -0.46 14.48 13.25
C ASP A 227 -0.31 13.13 12.54
N TYR A 228 -1.07 12.94 11.44
CA TYR A 228 -1.02 11.73 10.64
C TYR A 228 -1.09 12.02 9.13
N VAL A 229 -0.22 11.36 8.34
CA VAL A 229 -0.28 11.39 6.87
C VAL A 229 -0.53 9.98 6.31
N TYR A 230 -1.58 9.82 5.52
CA TYR A 230 -1.88 8.62 4.75
C TYR A 230 -1.59 8.86 3.27
N ILE A 231 -0.53 8.26 2.75
CA ILE A 231 -0.26 8.20 1.31
C ILE A 231 -0.94 6.96 0.73
N SER A 232 -2.08 7.17 0.08
CA SER A 232 -2.83 6.15 -0.63
C SER A 232 -2.19 5.86 -1.99
N LEU A 233 -1.99 4.58 -2.27
CA LEU A 233 -1.47 4.07 -3.54
C LEU A 233 -2.53 3.27 -4.30
N MET A 234 -3.80 3.52 -4.00
CA MET A 234 -4.94 2.93 -4.70
C MET A 234 -5.24 3.72 -5.97
N LYS A 235 -5.79 3.04 -6.98
CA LYS A 235 -6.22 3.71 -8.20
C LYS A 235 -7.46 4.57 -7.93
N THR A 236 -7.47 5.77 -8.49
CA THR A 236 -8.63 6.65 -8.52
C THR A 236 -9.60 6.26 -9.65
N GLU A 237 -10.77 6.87 -9.66
CA GLU A 237 -11.80 6.67 -10.68
C GLU A 237 -11.28 6.96 -12.11
N GLU A 238 -11.84 6.26 -13.10
CA GLU A 238 -11.45 6.41 -14.51
C GLU A 238 -11.68 7.83 -15.05
N SER A 239 -12.68 8.54 -14.52
CA SER A 239 -12.98 9.94 -14.86
C SER A 239 -11.81 10.89 -14.59
N ARG A 240 -10.89 10.52 -13.68
CA ARG A 240 -9.70 11.29 -13.31
C ARG A 240 -8.45 10.88 -14.09
N GLN A 241 -8.57 10.11 -15.17
CA GLN A 241 -7.43 9.62 -15.94
C GLN A 241 -7.39 10.24 -17.34
N ASP A 242 -6.22 10.75 -17.73
CA ASP A 242 -6.04 11.30 -19.07
C ASP A 242 -5.90 10.19 -20.12
N VAL A 243 -5.20 9.11 -19.77
CA VAL A 243 -5.03 7.95 -20.66
C VAL A 243 -6.10 6.90 -20.36
N LYS A 244 -7.01 6.71 -21.33
CA LYS A 244 -8.04 5.68 -21.27
C LYS A 244 -7.57 4.43 -22.02
N LYS A 245 -7.76 3.26 -21.40
CA LYS A 245 -7.48 1.97 -22.05
C LYS A 245 -8.62 1.60 -23.01
N GLU A 246 -8.32 0.72 -23.96
CA GLU A 246 -9.30 0.18 -24.91
C GLU A 246 -9.48 -1.33 -24.77
N GLY A 247 -10.57 -1.86 -25.36
CA GLY A 247 -10.86 -3.29 -25.43
C GLY A 247 -11.03 -3.99 -24.08
N ILE A 248 -10.56 -5.25 -23.99
CA ILE A 248 -10.67 -6.08 -22.76
C ILE A 248 -9.86 -5.46 -21.61
N ALA A 249 -8.72 -4.84 -21.92
CA ALA A 249 -7.90 -4.16 -20.92
C ALA A 249 -8.64 -3.00 -20.27
N LYS A 250 -9.50 -2.28 -21.02
CA LYS A 250 -10.41 -1.25 -20.46
C LYS A 250 -11.36 -1.84 -19.44
N LYS A 251 -12.09 -2.91 -19.79
CA LYS A 251 -13.09 -3.51 -18.89
C LYS A 251 -12.46 -3.96 -17.56
N LEU A 252 -11.28 -4.58 -17.64
CA LEU A 252 -10.54 -4.99 -16.44
C LEU A 252 -10.04 -3.80 -15.62
N ASP A 253 -9.51 -2.75 -16.26
CA ASP A 253 -9.03 -1.57 -15.56
C ASP A 253 -10.18 -0.78 -14.91
N GLN A 254 -11.29 -0.59 -15.62
CA GLN A 254 -12.50 0.06 -15.12
C GLN A 254 -13.06 -0.71 -13.91
N PHE A 255 -13.10 -2.03 -13.97
CA PHE A 255 -13.49 -2.87 -12.83
C PHE A 255 -12.59 -2.63 -11.60
N VAL A 256 -11.26 -2.67 -11.78
CA VAL A 256 -10.31 -2.41 -10.69
C VAL A 256 -10.45 -0.98 -10.15
N ARG A 257 -10.61 0.02 -11.02
CA ARG A 257 -10.80 1.42 -10.64
C ARG A 257 -12.12 1.68 -9.94
N ASN A 258 -13.19 1.00 -10.28
CA ASN A 258 -14.45 1.11 -9.54
C ASN A 258 -14.28 0.56 -8.11
N SER A 259 -13.57 -0.56 -7.95
CA SER A 259 -13.32 -1.16 -6.63
C SER A 259 -12.30 -0.37 -5.78
N GLU A 260 -11.17 0.04 -6.36
CA GLU A 260 -10.14 0.80 -5.65
C GLU A 260 -10.51 2.28 -5.50
N GLY A 261 -11.16 2.87 -6.50
CA GLY A 261 -11.56 4.29 -6.52
C GLY A 261 -12.60 4.60 -5.45
N THR A 262 -13.59 3.72 -5.25
CA THR A 262 -14.57 3.88 -4.15
C THR A 262 -13.92 3.83 -2.78
N ARG A 263 -12.90 2.98 -2.60
CA ARG A 263 -12.10 2.90 -1.37
C ARG A 263 -11.20 4.11 -1.18
N ALA A 264 -10.58 4.59 -2.25
CA ALA A 264 -9.79 5.81 -2.23
C ALA A 264 -10.65 7.01 -1.83
N ALA A 265 -11.83 7.17 -2.44
CA ALA A 265 -12.79 8.21 -2.09
C ALA A 265 -13.25 8.13 -0.62
N ALA A 266 -13.48 6.92 -0.10
CA ALA A 266 -13.83 6.72 1.32
C ALA A 266 -12.69 7.16 2.26
N LEU A 267 -11.42 6.84 1.94
CA LEU A 267 -10.28 7.36 2.71
C LEU A 267 -10.16 8.89 2.59
N GLU A 268 -10.38 9.45 1.40
CA GLU A 268 -10.31 10.90 1.17
C GLU A 268 -11.30 11.68 2.04
N CYS A 269 -12.44 11.07 2.43
CA CYS A 269 -13.40 11.67 3.36
C CYS A 269 -12.81 11.96 4.76
N ILE A 270 -11.70 11.30 5.15
CA ILE A 270 -10.98 11.61 6.40
C ILE A 270 -10.51 13.07 6.42
N ASN A 271 -10.15 13.65 5.27
CA ASN A 271 -9.71 15.05 5.17
C ASN A 271 -10.79 16.07 5.56
N LEU A 272 -12.07 15.66 5.52
CA LEU A 272 -13.20 16.51 5.89
C LEU A 272 -13.36 16.64 7.41
N ALA A 273 -12.98 15.59 8.15
CA ALA A 273 -13.06 15.55 9.60
C ALA A 273 -11.78 16.15 10.23
N LYS A 274 -11.81 17.46 10.46
CA LYS A 274 -10.66 18.23 10.98
C LYS A 274 -10.14 17.77 12.34
N ASP A 275 -10.99 17.13 13.14
CA ASP A 275 -10.62 16.60 14.45
C ASP A 275 -9.68 15.38 14.36
N TYR A 276 -9.60 14.70 13.21
CA TYR A 276 -8.60 13.67 12.97
C TYR A 276 -7.20 14.22 12.75
N ARG A 277 -7.05 15.51 12.42
CA ARG A 277 -5.75 16.14 12.09
C ARG A 277 -4.91 15.25 11.17
N ALA A 278 -5.57 14.72 10.14
CA ALA A 278 -4.98 13.75 9.21
C ALA A 278 -5.03 14.28 7.78
N ALA A 279 -3.97 14.03 7.03
CA ALA A 279 -3.92 14.28 5.60
C ALA A 279 -3.94 12.95 4.85
N VAL A 280 -4.95 12.74 4.00
CA VAL A 280 -5.01 11.65 3.04
C VAL A 280 -4.67 12.19 1.66
N ILE A 281 -3.64 11.62 1.06
CA ILE A 281 -3.08 12.00 -0.23
C ILE A 281 -2.99 10.76 -1.11
N THR A 282 -3.60 10.75 -2.28
CA THR A 282 -3.42 9.67 -3.25
C THR A 282 -2.30 10.04 -4.22
N LEU A 283 -1.37 9.11 -4.44
CA LEU A 283 -0.26 9.23 -5.39
C LEU A 283 -0.27 8.04 -6.37
N PRO A 284 0.19 8.24 -7.62
CA PRO A 284 0.30 7.15 -8.59
C PRO A 284 1.34 6.11 -8.17
N ALA A 285 1.03 4.84 -8.45
CA ALA A 285 1.89 3.73 -8.05
C ALA A 285 2.32 2.82 -9.19
N ASP A 286 1.38 2.46 -10.08
CA ASP A 286 1.56 1.52 -11.19
C ASP A 286 0.49 1.70 -12.31
N GLY A 287 -0.09 2.90 -12.41
CA GLY A 287 -1.12 3.25 -13.39
C GLY A 287 -0.59 3.54 -14.81
N GLY A 288 -1.50 3.84 -15.74
CA GLY A 288 -1.16 4.15 -17.15
C GLY A 288 -0.17 5.30 -17.27
N PHE A 289 -0.46 6.43 -16.59
CA PHE A 289 0.45 7.57 -16.51
C PHE A 289 1.81 7.20 -15.91
N PHE A 290 1.88 6.33 -14.91
CA PHE A 290 3.13 5.96 -14.25
C PHE A 290 4.01 5.03 -15.10
N LEU A 291 3.38 4.11 -15.83
CA LEU A 291 4.08 3.08 -16.60
C LEU A 291 4.36 3.46 -18.04
N ASP A 292 3.49 4.23 -18.70
CA ASP A 292 3.52 4.63 -20.11
C ASP A 292 4.73 4.13 -20.95
N GLY A 293 4.52 3.04 -21.70
CA GLY A 293 5.54 2.40 -22.53
C GLY A 293 6.50 1.45 -21.80
N PHE A 294 6.44 1.33 -20.46
CA PHE A 294 7.21 0.38 -19.64
C PHE A 294 6.34 -0.80 -19.17
N SER A 295 6.87 -2.02 -19.20
CA SER A 295 6.19 -3.21 -18.70
C SER A 295 6.80 -3.69 -17.39
N MET A 296 6.04 -3.65 -16.29
CA MET A 296 6.47 -4.24 -15.02
C MET A 296 6.83 -5.72 -15.15
N LYS A 297 6.02 -6.49 -15.90
CA LYS A 297 6.25 -7.94 -16.09
C LYS A 297 7.59 -8.22 -16.77
N LYS A 298 7.93 -7.43 -17.81
CA LYS A 298 9.18 -7.60 -18.55
C LYS A 298 10.36 -6.85 -17.91
N GLY A 299 10.08 -5.86 -17.06
CA GLY A 299 11.07 -4.92 -16.53
C GLY A 299 11.80 -4.13 -17.61
N ALA A 300 11.12 -3.82 -18.71
CA ALA A 300 11.71 -3.17 -19.89
C ALA A 300 10.65 -2.38 -20.67
N ALA A 301 11.09 -1.50 -21.58
CA ALA A 301 10.19 -0.85 -22.52
C ALA A 301 9.46 -1.86 -23.42
N ILE A 302 8.23 -1.52 -23.76
CA ILE A 302 7.39 -2.18 -24.75
C ILE A 302 7.05 -1.24 -25.92
N SER A 303 7.52 0.00 -25.85
CA SER A 303 7.39 1.03 -26.88
C SER A 303 8.73 1.74 -27.04
N ASN A 304 9.01 2.24 -28.24
CA ASN A 304 10.16 3.10 -28.49
C ASN A 304 9.80 4.60 -28.41
N HIS A 305 8.54 4.91 -28.09
CA HIS A 305 8.09 6.29 -27.94
C HIS A 305 8.85 6.98 -26.82
N LYS A 306 9.42 8.14 -27.13
CA LYS A 306 10.12 9.00 -26.18
C LYS A 306 9.23 10.18 -25.83
N ILE A 307 9.27 10.61 -24.58
CA ILE A 307 8.59 11.81 -24.12
C ILE A 307 9.61 12.93 -23.89
N ASN A 308 9.24 14.15 -24.26
CA ASN A 308 10.01 15.34 -23.91
C ASN A 308 9.84 15.64 -22.41
N MET A 309 10.92 16.04 -21.73
CA MET A 309 10.86 16.29 -20.29
C MET A 309 9.99 17.49 -19.92
N LYS A 310 9.97 18.55 -20.75
CA LYS A 310 9.09 19.70 -20.54
C LYS A 310 7.62 19.29 -20.62
N ASP A 311 7.27 18.41 -21.55
CA ASP A 311 5.92 17.87 -21.66
C ASP A 311 5.55 17.01 -20.45
N LEU A 312 6.48 16.19 -19.95
CA LEU A 312 6.27 15.42 -18.72
C LEU A 312 6.07 16.35 -17.50
N ALA A 313 6.85 17.42 -17.39
CA ALA A 313 6.71 18.41 -16.32
C ALA A 313 5.33 19.08 -16.36
N ASN A 314 4.89 19.53 -17.53
CA ASN A 314 3.57 20.14 -17.73
C ASN A 314 2.44 19.16 -17.36
N GLN A 315 2.52 17.91 -17.84
CA GLN A 315 1.54 16.88 -17.48
C GLN A 315 1.48 16.61 -15.97
N LEU A 316 2.65 16.61 -15.30
CA LEU A 316 2.74 16.37 -13.88
C LEU A 316 2.13 17.51 -13.06
N ILE A 317 2.44 18.77 -13.43
CA ILE A 317 1.86 19.97 -12.81
C ILE A 317 0.34 19.95 -12.93
N GLU A 318 -0.17 19.77 -14.14
CA GLU A 318 -1.61 19.72 -14.38
C GLU A 318 -2.28 18.54 -13.65
N SER A 319 -1.62 17.38 -13.59
CA SER A 319 -2.14 16.23 -12.85
C SER A 319 -2.30 16.50 -11.36
N ILE A 320 -1.30 17.12 -10.72
CA ILE A 320 -1.36 17.46 -9.28
C ILE A 320 -2.36 18.58 -9.04
N LYS A 321 -2.36 19.61 -9.90
CA LYS A 321 -3.25 20.77 -9.78
C LYS A 321 -4.71 20.36 -9.91
N LEU A 322 -5.04 19.51 -10.89
CA LEU A 322 -6.41 19.12 -11.24
C LEU A 322 -6.86 17.76 -10.68
N ASP A 323 -6.08 17.15 -9.78
CA ASP A 323 -6.35 15.85 -9.17
C ASP A 323 -6.59 14.71 -10.20
N ARG A 324 -5.67 14.58 -11.17
CA ARG A 324 -5.69 13.55 -12.22
C ARG A 324 -4.58 12.53 -12.08
N ASN A 325 -4.67 11.45 -12.84
CA ASN A 325 -3.64 10.42 -12.96
C ASN A 325 -3.23 9.83 -11.61
N ASP A 326 -4.21 9.62 -10.74
CA ASP A 326 -4.05 9.12 -9.36
C ASP A 326 -3.31 10.09 -8.41
N PHE A 327 -3.08 11.35 -8.81
CA PHE A 327 -2.83 12.43 -7.85
C PHE A 327 -4.16 12.94 -7.32
N SER A 328 -4.39 12.88 -6.01
CA SER A 328 -5.63 13.39 -5.41
C SER A 328 -5.37 13.90 -4.00
N MET A 329 -5.70 15.15 -3.74
CA MET A 329 -5.52 15.80 -2.44
C MET A 329 -6.69 16.74 -2.15
N SER A 330 -7.08 16.87 -0.87
CA SER A 330 -8.04 17.90 -0.49
C SER A 330 -7.47 19.31 -0.73
N LYS A 331 -8.34 20.31 -0.93
CA LYS A 331 -7.93 21.71 -1.13
C LYS A 331 -7.02 22.22 -0.01
N ASP A 332 -7.33 21.91 1.24
CA ASP A 332 -6.53 22.35 2.38
C ASP A 332 -5.13 21.71 2.40
N VAL A 333 -5.05 20.42 2.10
CA VAL A 333 -3.76 19.73 1.98
C VAL A 333 -2.95 20.30 0.82
N LYS A 334 -3.59 20.55 -0.33
CA LYS A 334 -2.95 21.15 -1.50
C LYS A 334 -2.45 22.57 -1.21
N LYS A 335 -3.22 23.38 -0.47
CA LYS A 335 -2.81 24.70 0.00
C LYS A 335 -1.63 24.63 0.97
N ALA A 336 -1.64 23.69 1.91
CA ALA A 336 -0.54 23.49 2.85
C ALA A 336 0.77 23.09 2.13
N LEU A 337 0.66 22.29 1.07
CA LEU A 337 1.81 21.80 0.31
C LEU A 337 2.29 22.77 -0.77
N PHE A 338 1.41 23.50 -1.46
CA PHE A 338 1.77 24.24 -2.66
C PHE A 338 1.40 25.72 -2.61
N GLY A 339 0.78 26.18 -1.52
CA GLY A 339 0.32 27.56 -1.37
C GLY A 339 -0.92 27.89 -2.20
N GLU A 340 -1.34 29.15 -2.09
CA GLU A 340 -2.42 29.75 -2.86
C GLU A 340 -1.98 31.19 -3.20
N PRO A 341 -1.60 31.49 -4.47
CA PRO A 341 -1.73 30.66 -5.67
C PRO A 341 -0.81 29.42 -5.67
N PHE A 342 -1.21 28.41 -6.44
CA PHE A 342 -0.51 27.11 -6.54
C PHE A 342 0.91 27.27 -7.11
N ASN A 343 1.92 26.79 -6.38
CA ASN A 343 3.33 26.93 -6.75
C ASN A 343 3.79 25.84 -7.72
N GLU A 344 3.63 26.10 -9.03
CA GLU A 344 4.05 25.20 -10.09
C GLU A 344 5.59 25.02 -10.16
N ARG A 345 6.35 26.08 -9.86
CA ARG A 345 7.83 26.07 -9.87
C ARG A 345 8.43 25.08 -8.88
N LEU A 346 7.74 24.87 -7.75
CA LEU A 346 8.16 23.88 -6.76
C LEU A 346 8.09 22.46 -7.33
N ILE A 347 7.03 22.12 -8.07
CA ILE A 347 6.90 20.80 -8.71
C ILE A 347 8.01 20.59 -9.73
N GLU A 348 8.29 21.60 -10.56
CA GLU A 348 9.43 21.56 -11.49
C GLU A 348 10.76 21.35 -10.78
N THR A 349 10.95 22.01 -9.63
CA THR A 349 12.18 21.88 -8.83
C THR A 349 12.34 20.48 -8.28
N LEU A 350 11.26 19.91 -7.72
CA LEU A 350 11.26 18.52 -7.23
C LEU A 350 11.49 17.52 -8.36
N LEU A 351 10.91 17.76 -9.54
CA LEU A 351 11.13 16.93 -10.73
C LEU A 351 12.57 17.04 -11.23
N LYS A 352 13.14 18.25 -11.31
CA LYS A 352 14.55 18.48 -11.65
C LYS A 352 15.49 17.74 -10.68
N SER A 353 15.18 17.75 -9.38
CA SER A 353 15.92 16.95 -8.39
C SER A 353 15.88 15.46 -8.74
N ALA A 354 14.67 14.91 -8.96
CA ALA A 354 14.49 13.50 -9.31
C ALA A 354 15.26 13.11 -10.59
N ILE A 355 15.29 14.01 -11.59
CA ILE A 355 16.01 13.81 -12.85
C ILE A 355 17.52 13.74 -12.63
N ASN A 356 18.08 14.72 -11.93
CA ASN A 356 19.51 14.76 -11.61
C ASN A 356 19.94 13.55 -10.79
N GLU A 357 19.01 12.97 -10.02
CA GLU A 357 19.27 11.81 -9.19
C GLU A 357 19.32 10.49 -9.98
N VAL A 358 18.70 10.39 -11.16
CA VAL A 358 18.56 9.09 -11.88
C VAL A 358 19.00 9.12 -13.34
N ILE A 359 19.30 10.29 -13.90
CA ILE A 359 19.76 10.42 -15.28
C ILE A 359 21.15 11.08 -15.26
N PRO A 360 22.20 10.42 -15.79
CA PRO A 360 23.52 11.04 -15.88
C PRO A 360 23.53 12.18 -16.91
N ASP A 361 24.44 13.14 -16.73
CA ASP A 361 24.78 14.20 -17.70
C ASP A 361 23.62 15.12 -18.14
N VAL A 362 22.63 15.30 -17.28
CA VAL A 362 21.50 16.25 -17.50
C VAL A 362 21.59 17.50 -16.64
N LYS A 363 22.54 17.55 -15.70
CA LYS A 363 22.73 18.70 -14.82
C LYS A 363 23.01 19.96 -15.64
N GLY A 364 22.19 20.99 -15.47
CA GLY A 364 22.31 22.27 -16.18
C GLY A 364 21.73 22.30 -17.59
N LYS A 365 21.15 21.21 -18.11
CA LYS A 365 20.42 21.21 -19.38
C LYS A 365 19.00 21.75 -19.20
N ASP A 366 18.47 22.39 -20.24
CA ASP A 366 17.05 22.74 -20.28
C ASP A 366 16.20 21.46 -20.41
N LEU A 367 15.01 21.47 -19.81
CA LEU A 367 14.07 20.36 -19.92
C LEU A 367 13.61 20.13 -21.36
N SER A 368 13.56 21.17 -22.20
CA SER A 368 13.22 21.03 -23.63
C SER A 368 14.17 20.12 -24.39
N ASP A 369 15.41 19.99 -23.94
CA ASP A 369 16.48 19.29 -24.67
C ASP A 369 16.58 17.81 -24.26
N ILE A 370 15.78 17.38 -23.28
CA ILE A 370 15.85 16.05 -22.69
C ILE A 370 14.68 15.20 -23.18
N ASN A 371 15.00 14.16 -23.95
CA ASN A 371 14.04 13.14 -24.37
C ASN A 371 14.26 11.84 -23.59
N LEU A 372 13.21 11.33 -22.97
CA LEU A 372 13.25 10.14 -22.13
C LEU A 372 12.72 8.92 -22.87
N THR A 373 13.45 7.81 -22.79
CA THR A 373 12.88 6.49 -23.11
C THR A 373 11.88 6.08 -22.02
N PRO A 374 11.01 5.09 -22.27
CA PRO A 374 10.07 4.63 -21.24
C PRO A 374 10.72 4.16 -19.94
N GLU A 375 11.91 3.53 -20.00
CA GLU A 375 12.66 3.15 -18.79
C GLU A 375 13.10 4.36 -17.98
N LYS A 376 13.68 5.37 -18.65
CA LYS A 376 14.13 6.62 -18.00
C LYS A 376 12.94 7.40 -17.44
N ARG A 377 11.84 7.49 -18.21
CA ARG A 377 10.58 8.12 -17.77
C ARG A 377 10.05 7.44 -16.51
N ASN A 378 10.01 6.10 -16.50
CA ASN A 378 9.56 5.34 -15.33
C ASN A 378 10.48 5.54 -14.13
N ALA A 379 11.81 5.52 -14.31
CA ALA A 379 12.76 5.76 -13.23
C ALA A 379 12.60 7.18 -12.64
N VAL A 380 12.46 8.21 -13.48
CA VAL A 380 12.21 9.60 -13.05
C VAL A 380 10.91 9.71 -12.28
N LEU A 381 9.80 9.16 -12.78
CA LEU A 381 8.52 9.21 -12.06
C LEU A 381 8.55 8.38 -10.76
N PHE A 382 9.28 7.26 -10.75
CA PHE A 382 9.46 6.46 -9.54
C PHE A 382 10.23 7.26 -8.48
N GLN A 383 11.34 7.87 -8.87
CA GLN A 383 12.14 8.74 -7.99
C GLN A 383 11.31 9.92 -7.49
N PHE A 384 10.68 10.66 -8.40
CA PHE A 384 9.87 11.82 -8.08
C PHE A 384 8.75 11.48 -7.09
N VAL A 385 7.92 10.48 -7.38
CA VAL A 385 6.75 10.17 -6.55
C VAL A 385 7.16 9.55 -5.22
N LYS A 386 8.06 8.56 -5.24
CA LYS A 386 8.36 7.73 -4.08
C LYS A 386 9.43 8.31 -3.15
N TRP A 387 10.24 9.23 -3.67
CA TRP A 387 11.23 9.96 -2.90
C TRP A 387 10.92 11.45 -2.85
N ASN A 388 11.15 12.22 -3.93
CA ASN A 388 11.21 13.69 -3.83
C ASN A 388 9.89 14.32 -3.34
N LEU A 389 8.75 13.96 -3.96
CA LEU A 389 7.43 14.46 -3.57
C LEU A 389 6.99 13.90 -2.22
N SER A 390 7.24 12.60 -1.96
CA SER A 390 6.88 12.00 -0.67
C SER A 390 7.67 12.60 0.49
N ASN A 391 8.96 12.88 0.30
CA ASN A 391 9.80 13.53 1.28
C ASN A 391 9.34 14.96 1.52
N TYR A 392 9.06 15.71 0.46
CA TYR A 392 8.49 17.05 0.56
C TYR A 392 7.19 17.06 1.37
N ILE A 393 6.25 16.15 1.06
CA ILE A 393 4.98 16.01 1.79
C ILE A 393 5.24 15.77 3.28
N LEU A 394 6.12 14.83 3.63
CA LEU A 394 6.36 14.48 5.02
C LEU A 394 7.20 15.51 5.78
N GLU A 395 8.06 16.28 5.11
CA GLU A 395 8.78 17.42 5.69
C GLU A 395 7.85 18.60 5.96
N VAL A 396 6.97 18.94 5.02
CA VAL A 396 6.06 20.10 5.13
C VAL A 396 4.94 19.83 6.11
N LEU A 397 4.29 18.67 6.02
CA LEU A 397 3.17 18.33 6.90
C LEU A 397 3.65 17.84 8.28
N ASN A 398 4.91 17.41 8.39
CA ASN A 398 5.60 16.99 9.60
C ASN A 398 4.75 16.12 10.56
N PRO A 399 4.17 14.99 10.09
CA PRO A 399 3.28 14.19 10.92
C PRO A 399 4.07 13.37 11.95
N ARG A 400 3.42 13.04 13.08
CA ARG A 400 3.99 12.10 14.07
C ARG A 400 4.08 10.67 13.51
N ALA A 401 3.05 10.26 12.78
CA ALA A 401 2.99 8.94 12.16
C ALA A 401 2.46 9.03 10.73
N TYR A 402 2.86 8.09 9.88
CA TYR A 402 2.40 8.05 8.49
C TYR A 402 2.31 6.61 7.97
N ASN A 403 1.62 6.44 6.85
CA ASN A 403 1.51 5.17 6.15
C ASN A 403 1.55 5.39 4.64
N MET A 404 2.25 4.52 3.91
CA MET A 404 2.26 4.48 2.45
C MET A 404 1.64 3.15 2.01
N SER A 405 0.39 3.17 1.54
CA SER A 405 -0.40 1.95 1.42
C SER A 405 -1.32 1.89 0.21
N CYS A 406 -1.25 0.76 -0.49
CA CYS A 406 -2.30 0.30 -1.40
C CYS A 406 -3.39 -0.48 -0.61
N LYS A 407 -4.22 -1.27 -1.30
CA LYS A 407 -5.24 -2.12 -0.66
C LYS A 407 -4.68 -2.98 0.49
N ASP A 408 -3.62 -3.74 0.23
CA ASP A 408 -3.01 -4.65 1.21
C ASP A 408 -1.69 -4.10 1.79
N ALA A 409 -1.26 -2.89 1.41
CA ALA A 409 0.02 -2.27 1.80
C ALA A 409 1.31 -3.05 1.44
N ILE A 410 1.23 -4.08 0.58
CA ILE A 410 2.35 -4.99 0.33
C ILE A 410 3.21 -4.61 -0.88
N ASP A 411 2.68 -4.68 -2.10
CA ASP A 411 3.51 -4.61 -3.30
C ASP A 411 3.86 -3.15 -3.60
N ARG A 412 2.85 -2.32 -3.92
CA ARG A 412 3.01 -0.87 -4.11
C ARG A 412 3.50 -0.16 -2.83
N GLY A 413 2.87 -0.47 -1.69
CA GLY A 413 3.20 0.16 -0.40
C GLY A 413 4.58 -0.24 0.14
N GLY A 414 4.96 -1.51 0.01
CA GLY A 414 6.25 -2.00 0.45
C GLY A 414 7.41 -1.35 -0.30
N ILE A 415 7.37 -1.34 -1.64
CA ILE A 415 8.44 -0.72 -2.43
C ILE A 415 8.54 0.79 -2.24
N HIS A 416 7.41 1.48 -2.03
CA HIS A 416 7.40 2.92 -1.82
C HIS A 416 8.10 3.24 -0.49
N THR A 417 7.71 2.57 0.59
CA THR A 417 8.35 2.76 1.89
C THR A 417 9.83 2.39 1.88
N LEU A 418 10.20 1.27 1.24
CA LEU A 418 11.61 0.87 1.13
C LEU A 418 12.42 1.93 0.38
N TRP A 419 11.95 2.38 -0.78
CA TRP A 419 12.67 3.37 -1.58
C TRP A 419 12.77 4.72 -0.88
N TYR A 420 11.70 5.14 -0.22
CA TYR A 420 11.67 6.35 0.59
C TYR A 420 12.77 6.31 1.66
N HIS A 421 12.80 5.26 2.49
CA HIS A 421 13.78 5.15 3.56
C HIS A 421 15.21 4.95 3.06
N MET A 422 15.41 4.25 1.94
CA MET A 422 16.74 4.11 1.35
C MET A 422 17.35 5.46 1.01
N ASN A 423 16.58 6.34 0.34
CA ASN A 423 17.05 7.68 0.00
C ASN A 423 17.15 8.60 1.23
N LEU A 424 16.18 8.51 2.16
CA LEU A 424 16.20 9.31 3.39
C LEU A 424 17.44 9.03 4.22
N LEU A 425 17.70 7.77 4.49
CA LEU A 425 18.82 7.33 5.32
C LEU A 425 20.17 7.60 4.66
N ALA A 426 20.26 7.44 3.33
CA ALA A 426 21.44 7.83 2.54
C ALA A 426 21.74 9.33 2.65
N LYS A 427 20.71 10.17 2.51
CA LYS A 427 20.82 11.65 2.65
C LYS A 427 21.29 12.07 4.05
N HIS A 428 20.95 11.30 5.08
CA HIS A 428 21.36 11.55 6.47
C HIS A 428 22.65 10.83 6.88
N GLY A 429 23.38 10.21 5.94
CA GLY A 429 24.68 9.58 6.22
C GLY A 429 24.59 8.25 6.97
N THR A 430 23.40 7.65 7.06
CA THR A 430 23.18 6.34 7.70
C THR A 430 22.52 5.36 6.72
N PRO A 431 23.11 5.12 5.53
CA PRO A 431 22.47 4.37 4.44
C PRO A 431 22.02 2.97 4.88
N LEU A 432 20.97 2.45 4.22
CA LEU A 432 20.48 1.10 4.51
C LEU A 432 21.55 0.06 4.22
N THR A 433 21.75 -0.86 5.17
CA THR A 433 22.61 -2.02 4.91
C THR A 433 21.94 -2.98 3.92
N LYS A 434 22.74 -3.90 3.38
CA LYS A 434 22.25 -4.98 2.52
C LYS A 434 21.17 -5.80 3.23
N GLU A 435 21.41 -6.16 4.49
CA GLU A 435 20.51 -6.94 5.32
C GLU A 435 19.20 -6.20 5.58
N GLU A 436 19.26 -4.91 5.92
CA GLU A 436 18.07 -4.08 6.10
C GLU A 436 17.26 -4.01 4.79
N PHE A 437 17.93 -3.80 3.64
CA PHE A 437 17.26 -3.79 2.34
C PHE A 437 16.50 -5.09 2.06
N PHE A 438 17.14 -6.26 2.21
CA PHE A 438 16.49 -7.55 1.97
C PHE A 438 15.37 -7.85 2.97
N LYS A 439 15.56 -7.47 4.24
CA LYS A 439 14.53 -7.56 5.27
C LYS A 439 13.25 -6.86 4.83
N PHE A 440 13.34 -5.63 4.33
CA PHE A 440 12.16 -4.83 4.01
C PHE A 440 11.62 -5.04 2.59
N LEU A 441 12.40 -5.61 1.68
CA LEU A 441 11.98 -5.86 0.29
C LEU A 441 10.82 -6.86 0.19
N ASP A 442 10.91 -8.00 0.88
CA ASP A 442 9.96 -9.11 0.73
C ASP A 442 9.04 -9.33 1.94
N SER A 443 9.45 -8.91 3.14
CA SER A 443 8.65 -9.09 4.36
C SER A 443 7.20 -8.61 4.22
N PRO A 444 6.88 -7.45 3.61
CA PRO A 444 5.50 -7.03 3.45
C PRO A 444 4.64 -8.05 2.72
N ALA A 445 5.11 -8.60 1.59
CA ALA A 445 4.39 -9.60 0.82
C ALA A 445 4.32 -10.96 1.54
N MET A 446 5.36 -11.32 2.29
CA MET A 446 5.40 -12.57 3.08
C MET A 446 4.40 -12.56 4.22
N VAL A 447 4.32 -11.48 5.00
CA VAL A 447 3.38 -11.34 6.13
C VAL A 447 1.93 -11.55 5.69
N VAL A 448 1.54 -10.97 4.53
CA VAL A 448 0.13 -10.94 4.11
C VAL A 448 -0.24 -12.04 3.12
N LYS A 449 0.65 -12.36 2.17
CA LYS A 449 0.39 -13.25 1.02
C LYS A 449 1.27 -14.50 0.98
N TYR A 450 2.21 -14.65 1.92
CA TYR A 450 3.09 -15.83 2.00
C TYR A 450 3.93 -16.05 0.72
N ARG A 451 4.33 -14.96 0.07
CA ARG A 451 5.14 -14.97 -1.15
C ARG A 451 6.15 -13.83 -1.15
N ALA A 452 7.15 -13.94 -2.02
CA ALA A 452 8.03 -12.83 -2.36
C ALA A 452 7.26 -11.69 -3.08
N LEU A 453 7.90 -10.52 -3.17
CA LEU A 453 7.38 -9.37 -3.92
C LEU A 453 7.10 -9.76 -5.39
N ASN A 454 6.01 -9.24 -5.95
CA ASN A 454 5.62 -9.52 -7.33
C ASN A 454 6.47 -8.70 -8.34
N ASP A 455 5.93 -8.46 -9.54
CA ASP A 455 6.63 -7.76 -10.62
C ASP A 455 6.91 -6.27 -10.30
N ASN A 456 6.34 -5.73 -9.20
CA ASN A 456 6.75 -4.44 -8.63
C ASN A 456 8.24 -4.37 -8.32
N ARG A 457 8.91 -5.52 -8.07
CA ARG A 457 10.36 -5.58 -7.94
C ARG A 457 11.09 -5.00 -9.15
N ASN A 458 10.55 -5.18 -10.37
CA ASN A 458 11.21 -4.69 -11.59
C ASN A 458 11.19 -3.17 -11.70
N LEU A 459 10.21 -2.49 -11.08
CA LEU A 459 10.23 -1.02 -10.98
C LEU A 459 11.40 -0.55 -10.10
N LEU A 460 11.61 -1.22 -8.97
CA LEU A 460 12.71 -0.93 -8.06
C LEU A 460 14.08 -1.21 -8.71
N VAL A 461 14.21 -2.33 -9.43
CA VAL A 461 15.42 -2.65 -10.19
C VAL A 461 15.72 -1.58 -11.24
N ASN A 462 14.70 -1.13 -11.99
CA ASN A 462 14.84 -0.10 -13.01
C ASN A 462 15.36 1.22 -12.42
N VAL A 463 14.70 1.75 -11.38
CA VAL A 463 15.15 3.01 -10.76
C VAL A 463 16.51 2.87 -10.09
N MET A 464 16.79 1.74 -9.44
CA MET A 464 18.08 1.51 -8.77
C MET A 464 19.22 1.53 -9.77
N LYS A 465 19.06 0.86 -10.92
CA LYS A 465 20.05 0.87 -12.01
C LYS A 465 20.37 2.32 -12.41
N HIS A 466 19.34 3.08 -12.72
CA HIS A 466 19.46 4.47 -13.14
C HIS A 466 20.08 5.38 -12.05
N ARG A 467 19.70 5.16 -10.79
CA ARG A 467 20.25 5.87 -9.62
C ARG A 467 21.75 5.60 -9.44
N LEU A 468 22.18 4.34 -9.53
CA LEU A 468 23.58 3.95 -9.43
C LEU A 468 24.43 4.51 -10.58
N ASP A 469 23.87 4.56 -11.79
CA ASP A 469 24.58 5.10 -12.95
C ASP A 469 24.72 6.63 -12.90
N ALA A 470 23.82 7.34 -12.19
CA ALA A 470 23.79 8.80 -12.11
C ALA A 470 24.45 9.39 -10.85
N ASP A 471 24.52 8.64 -9.74
CA ASP A 471 24.98 9.15 -8.45
C ASP A 471 26.02 8.21 -7.82
N ALA A 472 27.30 8.54 -8.05
CA ALA A 472 28.44 7.82 -7.52
C ALA A 472 28.50 7.83 -5.97
N THR A 473 27.96 8.87 -5.33
CA THR A 473 27.89 8.93 -3.86
C THR A 473 26.88 7.91 -3.34
N PHE A 474 25.70 7.84 -3.97
CA PHE A 474 24.69 6.85 -3.63
C PHE A 474 25.21 5.42 -3.86
N GLU A 475 25.95 5.19 -4.95
CA GLU A 475 26.61 3.90 -5.19
C GLU A 475 27.64 3.56 -4.10
N ALA A 476 28.52 4.50 -3.75
CA ALA A 476 29.52 4.29 -2.71
C ALA A 476 28.89 3.98 -1.33
N GLN A 477 27.73 4.56 -1.05
CA GLN A 477 26.94 4.29 0.16
C GLN A 477 26.24 2.92 0.14
N HIS A 478 26.04 2.30 -1.04
CA HIS A 478 25.36 1.01 -1.20
C HIS A 478 26.15 0.08 -2.13
N PRO A 479 27.37 -0.36 -1.75
CA PRO A 479 28.27 -1.11 -2.64
C PRO A 479 27.71 -2.46 -3.10
N TRP A 480 26.71 -3.00 -2.39
CA TRP A 480 26.02 -4.24 -2.74
C TRP A 480 24.98 -4.08 -3.86
N ALA A 481 24.52 -2.85 -4.13
CA ALA A 481 23.33 -2.59 -4.94
C ALA A 481 23.55 -2.91 -6.44
N ARG A 482 24.74 -2.64 -6.99
CA ARG A 482 25.04 -2.93 -8.40
C ARG A 482 24.94 -4.42 -8.71
N LYS A 483 25.57 -5.27 -7.87
CA LYS A 483 25.45 -6.73 -7.96
C LYS A 483 23.98 -7.16 -7.87
N TRP A 484 23.21 -6.59 -6.93
CA TRP A 484 21.79 -6.90 -6.78
C TRP A 484 20.98 -6.58 -8.04
N VAL A 485 21.21 -5.41 -8.64
CA VAL A 485 20.61 -5.00 -9.92
C VAL A 485 20.97 -5.98 -11.02
N GLU A 486 22.23 -6.37 -11.17
CA GLU A 486 22.67 -7.32 -12.19
C GLU A 486 21.98 -8.68 -12.07
N MET A 487 21.83 -9.19 -10.84
CA MET A 487 21.17 -10.49 -10.58
C MET A 487 19.66 -10.45 -10.78
N ASN A 488 19.01 -9.30 -10.58
CA ASN A 488 17.56 -9.15 -10.63
C ASN A 488 17.07 -8.44 -11.91
N SER A 489 17.97 -7.94 -12.74
CA SER A 489 17.63 -7.38 -14.05
C SER A 489 17.01 -8.46 -14.92
N PRO A 490 15.91 -8.17 -15.64
CA PRO A 490 15.35 -9.09 -16.60
C PRO A 490 16.44 -9.48 -17.60
N LYS A 491 16.80 -10.76 -17.64
CA LYS A 491 17.70 -11.26 -18.68
C LYS A 491 16.98 -11.04 -20.00
N GLN A 492 17.62 -10.30 -20.92
CA GLN A 492 17.12 -10.24 -22.28
C GLN A 492 17.01 -11.70 -22.75
N GLU A 493 15.77 -12.16 -22.99
CA GLU A 493 15.60 -13.36 -23.78
C GLU A 493 16.24 -13.02 -25.12
N VAL A 494 17.42 -13.60 -25.37
CA VAL A 494 17.90 -13.78 -26.73
C VAL A 494 16.81 -14.58 -27.39
N LYS A 495 15.87 -13.88 -28.05
CA LYS A 495 14.87 -14.53 -28.87
C LYS A 495 15.69 -15.37 -29.84
N PRO A 496 15.56 -16.70 -29.83
CA PRO A 496 16.07 -17.48 -30.95
C PRO A 496 15.50 -16.82 -32.20
N SER A 497 16.32 -16.65 -33.24
CA SER A 497 15.84 -16.12 -34.51
C SER A 497 14.50 -16.76 -34.85
N VAL A 498 13.59 -15.98 -35.44
CA VAL A 498 12.21 -16.41 -35.75
C VAL A 498 12.18 -17.80 -36.43
N GLU A 499 13.25 -18.16 -37.14
CA GLU A 499 13.49 -19.48 -37.74
C GLU A 499 13.59 -20.64 -36.73
N LEU A 500 14.32 -20.51 -35.62
CA LEU A 500 14.50 -21.59 -34.64
C LEU A 500 13.20 -21.91 -33.88
N SER A 501 12.36 -20.89 -33.67
CA SER A 501 11.04 -21.04 -33.04
C SER A 501 10.00 -21.65 -34.00
N LYS A 502 10.11 -21.37 -35.31
CA LYS A 502 9.34 -22.06 -36.36
C LYS A 502 9.77 -23.51 -36.50
N LEU A 503 11.08 -23.81 -36.51
CA LEU A 503 11.60 -25.17 -36.58
C LEU A 503 11.14 -26.03 -35.39
N LYS A 504 11.20 -25.51 -34.15
CA LYS A 504 10.74 -26.23 -32.96
C LYS A 504 9.23 -26.49 -32.94
N LYS A 505 8.43 -25.63 -33.56
CA LYS A 505 6.99 -25.86 -33.74
C LYS A 505 6.69 -26.90 -34.82
N MET A 506 7.51 -26.97 -35.86
CA MET A 506 7.40 -28.00 -36.90
C MET A 506 7.85 -29.38 -36.41
N LEU A 507 8.81 -29.43 -35.48
CA LEU A 507 9.37 -30.68 -34.93
C LEU A 507 8.55 -31.33 -33.79
N ASN A 508 7.56 -30.65 -33.21
CA ASN A 508 6.82 -31.14 -32.03
C ASN A 508 5.32 -31.42 -32.30
N VAL A 509 4.95 -31.74 -33.55
CA VAL A 509 3.63 -32.33 -33.82
C VAL A 509 3.75 -33.84 -33.66
N GLU A 510 3.70 -34.33 -32.43
CA GLU A 510 3.12 -35.65 -32.12
C GLU A 510 2.96 -35.85 -30.61
N LYS A 511 1.79 -36.37 -30.24
CA LYS A 511 1.31 -36.76 -28.89
C LYS A 511 0.69 -35.64 -28.04
N ALA A 512 -0.60 -35.40 -28.28
CA ALA A 512 -1.52 -34.93 -27.26
C ALA A 512 -2.71 -35.90 -27.15
N ALA A 513 -2.75 -36.67 -26.06
CA ALA A 513 -3.99 -37.19 -25.50
C ALA A 513 -4.71 -36.05 -24.74
N PRO A 514 -6.05 -36.05 -24.65
CA PRO A 514 -6.81 -34.89 -24.22
C PRO A 514 -6.74 -34.72 -22.70
N LYS A 515 -6.22 -33.58 -22.24
CA LYS A 515 -6.63 -33.00 -20.97
C LYS A 515 -7.79 -32.07 -21.27
N GLU A 516 -8.88 -32.17 -20.52
CA GLU A 516 -9.97 -31.18 -20.53
C GLU A 516 -9.38 -29.80 -20.23
N ILE A 517 -9.15 -29.04 -21.29
CA ILE A 517 -8.86 -27.63 -21.27
C ILE A 517 -10.23 -26.99 -21.33
N ILE A 518 -10.67 -26.38 -20.22
CA ILE A 518 -11.79 -25.42 -20.27
C ILE A 518 -11.38 -24.40 -21.33
N SER A 519 -12.12 -24.37 -22.44
CA SER A 519 -11.70 -23.59 -23.60
C SER A 519 -11.68 -22.12 -23.24
N GLU A 520 -10.79 -21.34 -23.85
CA GLU A 520 -10.76 -19.90 -23.67
C GLU A 520 -12.13 -19.26 -23.95
N GLN A 521 -12.93 -19.89 -24.84
CA GLN A 521 -14.32 -19.55 -25.09
C GLN A 521 -15.24 -19.81 -23.88
N GLN A 522 -15.13 -20.95 -23.21
CA GLN A 522 -15.92 -21.24 -22.00
C GLN A 522 -15.60 -20.27 -20.86
N LEU A 523 -14.32 -19.91 -20.69
CA LEU A 523 -13.90 -18.90 -19.72
C LEU A 523 -14.43 -17.50 -20.09
N LYS A 524 -14.38 -17.12 -21.38
CA LYS A 524 -14.96 -15.88 -21.90
C LYS A 524 -16.47 -15.82 -21.72
N GLN A 525 -17.17 -16.93 -21.95
CA GLN A 525 -18.62 -17.04 -21.76
C GLN A 525 -19.00 -16.86 -20.29
N ALA A 526 -18.28 -17.54 -19.38
CA ALA A 526 -18.50 -17.42 -17.95
C ALA A 526 -18.26 -15.98 -17.45
N LEU A 527 -17.16 -15.34 -17.87
CA LEU A 527 -16.87 -13.95 -17.50
C LEU A 527 -17.89 -12.97 -18.06
N THR A 528 -18.40 -13.20 -19.27
CA THR A 528 -19.43 -12.35 -19.91
C THR A 528 -20.78 -12.48 -19.22
N ASN A 529 -21.19 -13.71 -18.88
CA ASN A 529 -22.45 -13.97 -18.18
C ASN A 529 -22.46 -13.37 -16.77
N ILE A 530 -21.33 -13.47 -16.06
CA ILE A 530 -21.17 -12.86 -14.73
C ILE A 530 -21.20 -11.32 -14.84
N PHE A 531 -20.52 -10.74 -15.85
CA PHE A 531 -20.53 -9.29 -16.08
C PHE A 531 -21.94 -8.77 -16.36
N ASN A 532 -22.71 -9.46 -17.20
CA ASN A 532 -24.08 -9.06 -17.54
C ASN A 532 -25.04 -9.17 -16.35
N GLN A 533 -24.88 -10.19 -15.49
CA GLN A 533 -25.66 -10.31 -14.25
C GLN A 533 -25.37 -9.16 -13.27
N GLN A 534 -24.15 -8.63 -13.26
CA GLN A 534 -23.74 -7.53 -12.38
C GLN A 534 -24.19 -6.15 -12.85
N VAL A 535 -24.17 -5.89 -14.16
CA VAL A 535 -24.76 -4.66 -14.70
C VAL A 535 -26.24 -4.57 -14.32
N GLN A 536 -26.95 -5.71 -14.35
CA GLN A 536 -28.35 -5.79 -13.92
C GLN A 536 -28.54 -5.65 -12.40
N SER A 537 -27.61 -6.14 -11.57
CA SER A 537 -27.72 -6.02 -10.10
C SER A 537 -27.35 -4.62 -9.59
N CYS A 538 -26.33 -3.97 -10.18
CA CYS A 538 -25.99 -2.57 -9.89
C CYS A 538 -27.11 -1.61 -10.30
N ALA A 539 -27.75 -1.83 -11.46
CA ALA A 539 -28.91 -1.05 -11.88
C ALA A 539 -30.08 -1.16 -10.87
N LYS A 540 -30.31 -2.37 -10.33
CA LYS A 540 -31.32 -2.61 -9.29
C LYS A 540 -30.96 -2.00 -7.92
N GLN A 541 -29.68 -1.93 -7.57
CA GLN A 541 -29.24 -1.28 -6.33
C GLN A 541 -29.28 0.25 -6.42
N GLN A 542 -28.94 0.84 -7.58
CA GLN A 542 -29.12 2.27 -7.82
C GLN A 542 -30.60 2.68 -7.75
N GLN A 543 -31.52 1.89 -8.31
CA GLN A 543 -32.96 2.14 -8.17
C GLN A 543 -33.44 2.07 -6.71
N LYS A 544 -32.85 1.21 -5.88
CA LYS A 544 -33.16 1.16 -4.44
C LYS A 544 -32.55 2.33 -3.67
N SER A 545 -31.36 2.82 -3.99
CA SER A 545 -30.78 3.97 -3.31
C SER A 545 -31.47 5.29 -3.66
N PHE A 546 -32.07 5.42 -4.84
CA PHE A 546 -32.94 6.56 -5.17
C PHE A 546 -34.25 6.54 -4.36
N SER A 547 -34.84 5.37 -4.05
CA SER A 547 -36.07 5.31 -3.24
C SER A 547 -35.85 5.62 -1.74
N TYR A 548 -34.61 5.50 -1.24
CA TYR A 548 -34.25 5.88 0.13
C TYR A 548 -33.90 7.37 0.27
N ALA A 549 -33.54 8.05 -0.82
CA ALA A 549 -33.31 9.50 -0.82
C ALA A 549 -34.63 10.29 -0.76
N ASP A 550 -35.71 9.79 -1.36
CA ASP A 550 -37.04 10.44 -1.34
C ASP A 550 -37.78 10.32 0.00
N SER A 551 -37.31 9.47 0.92
CA SER A 551 -37.93 9.29 2.26
C SER A 551 -37.21 10.04 3.40
N ALA A 552 -36.08 10.70 3.11
CA ALA A 552 -35.39 11.58 4.06
C ALA A 552 -35.76 13.04 3.74
N ASN A 553 -36.78 13.55 4.42
CA ASN A 553 -37.14 14.97 4.45
C ASN A 553 -35.96 15.83 4.95
N LEU A 554 -35.10 16.25 4.03
CA LEU A 554 -34.21 17.39 4.19
C LEU A 554 -34.63 18.42 3.15
N ARG A 555 -35.53 19.32 3.57
CA ARG A 555 -35.85 20.54 2.83
C ARG A 555 -34.57 21.37 2.74
N VAL A 556 -33.93 21.35 1.58
CA VAL A 556 -32.98 22.39 1.17
C VAL A 556 -33.81 23.45 0.43
N PRO A 557 -33.78 24.74 0.84
CA PRO A 557 -34.50 25.77 0.11
C PRO A 557 -33.82 26.01 -1.23
N VAL A 558 -34.60 25.87 -2.30
CA VAL A 558 -34.25 26.26 -3.66
C VAL A 558 -34.13 27.79 -3.70
N MET A 559 -32.91 28.29 -3.82
CA MET A 559 -32.70 29.67 -4.26
C MET A 559 -32.97 29.73 -5.77
N VAL A 560 -34.09 30.36 -6.11
CA VAL A 560 -34.46 30.74 -7.48
C VAL A 560 -33.51 31.84 -7.94
N ARG A 561 -32.94 31.65 -9.14
CA ARG A 561 -32.20 32.68 -9.87
C ARG A 561 -33.16 33.78 -10.34
N CYS A 562 -32.80 35.03 -10.07
CA CYS A 562 -32.95 36.12 -11.04
C CYS A 562 -31.55 36.58 -11.42
#